data_AF-A0A9X1VB10-F1
#
_entry.id   AF-A0A9X1VB10-F1
#
_cell.length_a   1.000
_cell.length_b   1.000
_cell.length_c   1.000
_cell.angle_alpha   90.00
_cell.angle_beta   90.00
_cell.angle_gamma   90.00
#
_symmetry.space_group_name_H-M   'P 1'
#
loop_
_entity.id
_entity.type
_entity.pdbx_description
1 polymer ?
#
loop_
_entity_poly.entity_id
_entity_poly.type
_entity_poly.pdbx_seq_one_letter_code
_entity_poly.pdbx_strand_id
1 'polypeptide(L)'
;MPIYGSGSLSNEEAYLLGKFARTVLKTKPIDYNGRYCMAAAATAMNQAFGLDRGSLFPAEDIAHTDFLILVGSNVAECQPTLLQYLQSMRIRGGILAVLDPRESKTGTFADLHVQLVPGSDLALIKGLICHWPVAGMT
;
A
#
# COMPACT_ATOMS: atom_id res chain seq x y z
N MET A 1 24.16 -15.84 -14.04
CA MET A 1 23.13 -16.71 -13.44
C MET A 1 22.17 -15.85 -12.63
N PRO A 2 20.89 -15.75 -13.02
CA PRO A 2 19.88 -15.03 -12.24
C PRO A 2 19.59 -15.73 -10.92
N ILE A 3 19.32 -14.95 -9.87
CA ILE A 3 18.91 -15.45 -8.55
C ILE A 3 17.57 -14.84 -8.18
N TYR A 4 16.65 -15.69 -7.75
CA TYR A 4 15.35 -15.28 -7.22
C TYR A 4 15.33 -15.50 -5.71
N GLY A 5 15.25 -14.40 -4.96
CA GLY A 5 14.98 -14.40 -3.53
C GLY A 5 13.48 -14.42 -3.24
N SER A 6 13.14 -14.22 -1.97
CA SER A 6 11.76 -14.19 -1.49
C SER A 6 11.58 -13.12 -0.41
N GLY A 7 10.39 -12.53 -0.36
CA GLY A 7 9.95 -11.65 0.72
C GLY A 7 9.56 -12.40 1.99
N SER A 8 9.57 -13.74 1.97
CA SER A 8 9.39 -14.58 3.16
C SER A 8 10.70 -14.86 3.90
N LEU A 9 11.85 -14.42 3.37
CA LEU A 9 13.14 -14.55 4.05
C LEU A 9 13.21 -13.57 5.22
N SER A 10 13.95 -13.94 6.26
CA SER A 10 14.33 -12.97 7.30
C SER A 10 15.21 -11.87 6.71
N ASN A 11 15.35 -10.75 7.42
CA ASN A 11 16.21 -9.65 6.98
C ASN A 11 17.67 -10.11 6.83
N GLU A 12 18.14 -10.93 7.76
CA GLU A 12 19.47 -11.52 7.79
C GLU A 12 19.67 -12.46 6.59
N GLU A 13 18.70 -13.33 6.31
CA GLU A 13 18.75 -14.26 5.18
C GLU A 13 18.74 -13.52 3.84
N ALA A 14 17.88 -12.51 3.69
CA ALA A 14 17.82 -11.67 2.49
C ALA A 14 19.14 -10.92 2.26
N TYR A 15 19.75 -10.40 3.34
CA TYR A 15 21.06 -9.77 3.28
C TYR A 15 22.15 -10.77 2.87
N LEU A 16 22.18 -11.95 3.49
CA LEU A 16 23.16 -12.99 3.18
C LEU A 16 23.03 -13.49 1.73
N LEU A 17 21.81 -13.69 1.23
CA LEU A 17 21.56 -14.04 -0.16
C LEU A 17 22.10 -12.96 -1.11
N GLY A 18 21.83 -11.69 -0.80
CA GLY A 18 22.32 -10.55 -1.55
C GLY A 18 23.85 -10.44 -1.54
N LYS A 19 24.49 -10.73 -0.40
CA LYS A 19 25.95 -10.74 -0.26
C LYS A 19 26.54 -11.89 -1.04
N PHE A 20 26.05 -13.11 -0.85
CA PHE A 20 26.49 -14.33 -1.55
C PHE A 20 26.43 -14.18 -3.08
N ALA A 21 25.30 -13.68 -3.60
CA ALA A 21 25.10 -13.40 -5.01
C ALA A 21 26.22 -12.50 -5.59
N ARG A 22 26.54 -11.41 -4.89
CA ARG A 22 27.46 -10.39 -5.37
C ARG A 22 28.93 -10.76 -5.12
N THR A 23 29.25 -11.37 -3.98
CA THR A 23 30.64 -11.60 -3.56
C THR A 23 31.17 -12.95 -4.00
N VAL A 24 30.36 -14.00 -3.97
CA VAL A 24 30.77 -15.38 -4.30
C VAL A 24 30.43 -15.72 -5.73
N LEU A 25 29.14 -15.60 -6.11
CA LEU A 25 28.67 -15.95 -7.45
C LEU A 25 28.98 -14.88 -8.50
N LYS A 26 29.45 -13.70 -8.07
CA LYS A 26 29.77 -12.55 -8.93
C LYS A 26 28.64 -12.20 -9.92
N THR A 27 27.38 -12.36 -9.49
CA THR A 27 26.22 -12.11 -10.32
C THR A 27 25.49 -10.83 -9.89
N LYS A 28 25.05 -10.06 -10.87
CA LYS A 28 24.26 -8.83 -10.71
C LYS A 28 22.74 -9.08 -10.68
N PRO A 29 22.15 -9.95 -11.53
CA PRO A 29 20.71 -10.19 -11.52
C PRO A 29 20.28 -10.96 -10.27
N ILE A 30 19.77 -10.22 -9.28
CA ILE A 30 19.06 -10.74 -8.12
C ILE A 30 17.75 -9.97 -7.97
N ASP A 31 16.65 -10.69 -7.81
CA ASP A 31 15.33 -10.10 -7.63
C ASP A 31 14.45 -10.97 -6.71
N TYR A 32 13.29 -10.47 -6.30
CA TYR A 32 12.32 -11.21 -5.48
C TYR A 32 10.88 -10.82 -5.85
N ASN A 33 9.90 -11.49 -5.26
CA ASN A 33 8.47 -11.28 -5.55
C ASN A 33 7.99 -9.83 -5.36
N GLY A 34 8.68 -9.02 -4.54
CA GLY A 34 8.35 -7.60 -4.36
C GLY A 34 8.46 -6.76 -5.63
N ARG A 35 9.15 -7.23 -6.67
CA ARG A 35 9.17 -6.57 -7.99
C ARG A 35 7.77 -6.37 -8.58
N TYR A 36 6.90 -7.36 -8.40
CA TYR A 36 5.58 -7.37 -9.04
C TYR A 36 4.53 -6.58 -8.27
N CYS A 37 4.68 -6.45 -6.94
CA CYS A 37 3.67 -5.81 -6.11
C CYS A 37 4.12 -4.45 -5.54
N MET A 38 5.36 -4.31 -5.08
CA MET A 38 5.80 -3.14 -4.31
C MET A 38 6.72 -2.20 -5.09
N ALA A 39 7.27 -2.58 -6.23
CA ALA A 39 8.27 -1.77 -6.94
C ALA A 39 7.73 -0.44 -7.47
N ALA A 40 6.49 -0.42 -7.98
CA ALA A 40 5.85 0.81 -8.45
C ALA A 40 5.59 1.78 -7.28
N ALA A 41 5.07 1.25 -6.15
CA ALA A 41 4.86 2.02 -4.93
C ALA A 41 6.18 2.59 -4.39
N ALA A 42 7.24 1.77 -4.32
CA ALA A 42 8.56 2.20 -3.88
C ALA A 42 9.12 3.35 -4.73
N THR A 43 8.92 3.28 -6.06
CA THR A 43 9.37 4.34 -6.98
C THR A 43 8.61 5.64 -6.73
N ALA A 44 7.28 5.58 -6.61
CA ALA A 44 6.44 6.75 -6.34
C ALA A 44 6.74 7.38 -4.97
N MET A 45 6.91 6.56 -3.92
CA MET A 45 7.24 7.03 -2.57
C MET A 45 8.62 7.70 -2.50
N ASN A 46 9.63 7.13 -3.17
CA ASN A 46 10.95 7.76 -3.24
C ASN A 46 10.89 9.11 -3.96
N GLN A 47 10.12 9.22 -5.05
CA GLN A 47 9.96 10.48 -5.78
C GLN A 47 9.19 11.54 -4.98
N ALA A 48 8.16 11.16 -4.25
CA ALA A 48 7.31 12.09 -3.50
C ALA A 48 7.91 12.50 -2.15
N PHE A 49 8.55 11.56 -1.44
CA PHE A 49 8.95 11.73 -0.04
C PHE A 49 10.42 11.40 0.25
N GLY A 50 11.17 10.88 -0.72
CA GLY A 50 12.57 10.46 -0.50
C GLY A 50 12.72 9.21 0.39
N LEU A 51 11.65 8.45 0.57
CA LEU A 51 11.59 7.26 1.42
C LEU A 51 11.30 6.01 0.58
N ASP A 52 11.91 4.88 0.96
CA ASP A 52 11.63 3.57 0.34
C ASP A 52 10.25 3.02 0.77
N ARG A 53 9.91 1.84 0.26
CA ARG A 53 8.68 1.10 0.59
C ARG A 53 8.46 0.94 2.10
N GLY A 54 7.22 1.12 2.52
CA GLY A 54 6.78 0.90 3.90
C GLY A 54 5.53 1.73 4.20
N SER A 55 4.90 1.46 5.33
CA SER A 55 3.93 2.42 5.87
C SER A 55 4.68 3.65 6.38
N LEU A 56 4.19 4.84 6.06
CA LEU A 56 4.77 6.09 6.56
C LEU A 56 4.50 6.31 8.06
N PHE A 57 3.49 5.61 8.58
CA PHE A 57 3.00 5.73 9.95
C PHE A 57 2.77 4.33 10.55
N PRO A 58 2.82 4.21 11.89
CA PRO A 58 2.39 3.00 12.60
C PRO A 58 0.96 2.59 12.23
N ALA A 59 0.69 1.28 12.23
CA ALA A 59 -0.64 0.78 11.88
C ALA A 59 -1.72 1.23 12.89
N GLU A 60 -1.31 1.49 14.13
CA GLU A 60 -2.14 1.98 15.21
C GLU A 60 -2.81 3.32 14.88
N ASP A 61 -2.14 4.18 14.09
CA ASP A 61 -2.65 5.50 13.72
C ASP A 61 -3.93 5.43 12.88
N ILE A 62 -4.18 4.30 12.23
CA ILE A 62 -5.43 4.04 11.50
C ILE A 62 -6.64 4.18 12.45
N ALA A 63 -6.54 3.72 13.71
CA ALA A 63 -7.64 3.81 14.67
C ALA A 63 -8.02 5.25 15.05
N HIS A 64 -7.09 6.19 14.87
CA HIS A 64 -7.25 7.60 15.22
C HIS A 64 -7.65 8.48 14.03
N THR A 65 -7.73 7.91 12.82
CA THR A 65 -8.00 8.66 11.59
C THR A 65 -9.49 8.99 11.44
N ASP A 66 -9.85 10.22 11.10
CA ASP A 66 -11.25 10.64 10.89
C ASP A 66 -11.82 10.18 9.55
N PHE A 67 -10.96 10.06 8.55
CA PHE A 67 -11.34 9.67 7.20
C PHE A 67 -10.23 8.82 6.56
N LEU A 68 -10.54 7.58 6.22
CA LEU A 68 -9.61 6.66 5.58
C LEU A 68 -10.09 6.29 4.18
N ILE A 69 -9.21 6.45 3.20
CA ILE A 69 -9.43 5.98 1.82
C ILE A 69 -8.56 4.75 1.58
N LEU A 70 -9.19 3.64 1.21
CA LEU A 70 -8.52 2.44 0.70
C LEU A 70 -8.68 2.38 -0.82
N VAL A 71 -7.58 2.45 -1.56
CA VAL A 71 -7.56 2.38 -3.03
C VAL A 71 -6.98 1.05 -3.47
N GLY A 72 -7.76 0.23 -4.18
CA GLY A 72 -7.32 -1.06 -4.70
C GLY A 72 -6.85 -2.05 -3.62
N SER A 73 -7.32 -1.89 -2.37
CA SER A 73 -6.88 -2.68 -1.22
C SER A 73 -8.04 -3.47 -0.61
N ASN A 74 -7.82 -4.77 -0.40
CA ASN A 74 -8.76 -5.66 0.28
C ASN A 74 -8.18 -6.13 1.63
N VAL A 75 -8.10 -5.20 2.58
CA VAL A 75 -7.51 -5.41 3.91
C VAL A 75 -8.17 -6.57 4.65
N ALA A 76 -9.48 -6.75 4.48
CA ALA A 76 -10.24 -7.80 5.17
C ALA A 76 -9.77 -9.23 4.84
N GLU A 77 -9.21 -9.45 3.66
CA GLU A 77 -8.69 -10.77 3.26
C GLU A 77 -7.17 -10.82 3.29
N CYS A 78 -6.50 -9.76 2.83
CA CYS A 78 -5.05 -9.77 2.64
C CYS A 78 -4.28 -9.39 3.91
N GLN A 79 -4.89 -8.62 4.82
CA GLN A 79 -4.23 -8.09 6.02
C GLN A 79 -5.21 -8.06 7.22
N PRO A 80 -5.76 -9.22 7.63
CA PRO A 80 -6.81 -9.27 8.65
C PRO A 80 -6.40 -8.69 10.01
N THR A 81 -5.10 -8.64 10.32
CA THR A 81 -4.56 -8.01 11.54
C THR A 81 -4.81 -6.50 11.59
N LEU A 82 -5.04 -5.84 10.45
CA LEU A 82 -5.35 -4.41 10.41
C LEU A 82 -6.84 -4.11 10.63
N LEU A 83 -7.72 -5.13 10.56
CA LEU A 83 -9.16 -4.94 10.72
C LEU A 83 -9.53 -4.36 12.09
N GLN A 84 -8.79 -4.72 13.15
CA GLN A 84 -9.03 -4.18 14.48
C GLN A 84 -8.90 -2.65 14.54
N TYR A 85 -7.95 -2.08 13.78
CA TYR A 85 -7.76 -0.64 13.73
C TYR A 85 -8.85 0.04 12.89
N LEU A 86 -9.26 -0.58 11.76
CA LEU A 86 -10.40 -0.10 10.97
C LEU A 86 -11.70 -0.11 11.77
N GLN A 87 -11.95 -1.15 12.55
CA GLN A 87 -13.13 -1.23 13.40
C GLN A 87 -13.08 -0.18 14.52
N SER A 88 -11.93 0.00 15.15
CA SER A 88 -11.74 1.02 16.19
C SER A 88 -11.97 2.43 15.63
N MET A 89 -11.45 2.70 14.43
CA MET A 89 -11.68 3.95 13.69
C MET A 89 -13.17 4.21 13.47
N ARG A 90 -13.91 3.19 12.99
CA ARG A 90 -15.35 3.31 12.70
C ARG A 90 -16.21 3.44 13.96
N ILE A 91 -15.87 2.73 15.05
CA ILE A 91 -16.56 2.86 16.34
C ILE A 91 -16.45 4.29 16.88
N ARG A 92 -15.30 4.95 16.67
CA ARG A 92 -15.08 6.35 17.01
C ARG A 92 -15.87 7.33 16.13
N GLY A 93 -16.47 6.86 15.03
CA GLY A 93 -17.20 7.66 14.05
C GLY A 93 -16.36 8.10 12.86
N GLY A 94 -15.16 7.52 12.65
CA GLY A 94 -14.38 7.74 11.44
C GLY A 94 -15.03 7.10 10.22
N ILE A 95 -14.79 7.68 9.05
CA ILE A 95 -15.41 7.28 7.77
C ILE A 95 -14.43 6.43 6.97
N LEU A 96 -14.89 5.27 6.50
CA LEU A 96 -14.14 4.39 5.61
C LEU A 96 -14.66 4.48 4.17
N ALA A 97 -13.83 4.99 3.27
CA ALA A 97 -14.07 4.98 1.83
C ALA A 97 -13.22 3.90 1.15
N VAL A 98 -13.83 3.05 0.33
CA VAL A 98 -13.16 1.99 -0.44
C VAL A 98 -13.36 2.23 -1.93
N LEU A 99 -12.25 2.28 -2.66
CA LEU A 99 -12.18 2.44 -4.11
C LEU A 99 -11.70 1.11 -4.69
N ASP A 100 -12.63 0.23 -5.04
CA ASP A 100 -12.35 -1.11 -5.56
C ASP A 100 -13.38 -1.42 -6.66
N PRO A 101 -12.94 -1.83 -7.88
CA PRO A 101 -13.86 -2.25 -8.95
C PRO A 101 -14.76 -3.42 -8.53
N ARG A 102 -14.33 -4.21 -7.53
CA ARG A 102 -15.07 -5.35 -7.01
C ARG A 102 -15.77 -4.98 -5.71
N GLU A 103 -16.89 -5.64 -5.45
CA GLU A 103 -17.49 -5.68 -4.12
C GLU A 103 -16.71 -6.69 -3.26
N SER A 104 -15.52 -6.29 -2.81
CA SER A 104 -14.69 -7.08 -1.91
C SER A 104 -15.25 -7.07 -0.48
N LYS A 105 -14.82 -8.02 0.37
CA LYS A 105 -15.22 -8.04 1.79
C LYS A 105 -14.95 -6.71 2.48
N THR A 106 -13.88 -6.03 2.11
CA THR A 106 -13.55 -4.68 2.61
C THR A 106 -14.58 -3.64 2.16
N GLY A 107 -15.02 -3.71 0.90
CA GLY A 107 -16.07 -2.84 0.36
C GLY A 107 -17.43 -3.03 1.03
N THR A 108 -17.80 -4.26 1.39
CA THR A 108 -19.12 -4.57 2.00
C THR A 108 -19.37 -3.84 3.33
N PHE A 109 -18.32 -3.56 4.11
CA PHE A 109 -18.46 -2.81 5.36
C PHE A 109 -17.95 -1.36 5.25
N ALA A 110 -17.59 -0.87 4.08
CA ALA A 110 -17.21 0.52 3.89
C ALA A 110 -18.42 1.45 4.06
N ASP A 111 -18.18 2.66 4.55
CA ASP A 111 -19.21 3.71 4.61
C ASP A 111 -19.48 4.29 3.22
N LEU A 112 -18.45 4.32 2.37
CA LEU A 112 -18.54 4.66 0.94
C LEU A 112 -17.79 3.62 0.11
N HIS A 113 -18.47 2.96 -0.82
CA HIS A 113 -17.83 2.09 -1.82
C HIS A 113 -17.96 2.69 -3.22
N VAL A 114 -16.83 3.01 -3.84
CA VAL A 114 -16.75 3.52 -5.21
C VAL A 114 -16.27 2.39 -6.12
N GLN A 115 -17.19 1.86 -6.92
CA GLN A 115 -16.87 0.86 -7.95
C GLN A 115 -16.28 1.55 -9.17
N LEU A 116 -14.96 1.47 -9.29
CA LEU A 116 -14.22 2.05 -10.40
C LEU A 116 -14.20 1.13 -11.62
N VAL A 117 -14.00 1.70 -12.80
CA VAL A 117 -13.58 0.91 -13.96
C VAL A 117 -12.10 0.53 -13.75
N PRO A 118 -11.69 -0.73 -13.93
CA PRO A 118 -10.29 -1.11 -13.77
C PRO A 118 -9.33 -0.22 -14.59
N GLY A 119 -8.31 0.34 -13.93
CA GLY A 119 -7.36 1.28 -14.53
C GLY A 119 -7.81 2.74 -14.59
N SER A 120 -8.97 3.09 -14.01
CA SER A 120 -9.46 4.47 -13.94
C SER A 120 -9.08 5.20 -12.64
N ASP A 121 -8.26 4.62 -11.78
CA ASP A 121 -7.84 5.17 -10.49
C ASP A 121 -7.13 6.52 -10.65
N LEU A 122 -6.23 6.65 -11.62
CA LEU A 122 -5.54 7.92 -11.91
C LEU A 122 -6.51 9.05 -12.27
N ALA A 123 -7.55 8.78 -13.05
CA ALA A 123 -8.54 9.79 -13.44
C ALA A 123 -9.31 10.29 -12.22
N LEU A 124 -9.73 9.37 -11.34
CA LEU A 124 -10.39 9.72 -10.09
C LEU A 124 -9.50 10.55 -9.17
N ILE A 125 -8.26 10.11 -8.93
CA ILE A 125 -7.32 10.83 -8.04
C ILE A 125 -7.04 12.24 -8.59
N LYS A 126 -6.87 12.40 -9.91
CA LYS A 126 -6.73 13.73 -10.53
C LYS A 126 -7.97 14.60 -10.33
N GLY A 127 -9.17 14.03 -10.46
CA GLY A 127 -10.42 14.74 -10.18
C GLY A 127 -10.51 15.18 -8.72
N LEU A 128 -10.19 14.29 -7.78
CA LEU A 128 -10.17 14.61 -6.35
C LEU A 128 -9.19 15.76 -6.03
N ILE A 129 -7.98 15.73 -6.60
CA ILE A 129 -6.99 16.81 -6.41
C ILE A 129 -7.50 18.14 -7.00
N CYS A 130 -8.13 18.11 -8.18
CA CYS A 130 -8.66 19.32 -8.84
C CYS A 130 -9.81 19.97 -8.04
N HIS A 131 -10.65 19.14 -7.43
CA HIS A 131 -11.79 19.59 -6.62
C HIS A 131 -11.45 19.74 -5.12
N TRP A 132 -10.22 19.40 -4.72
CA TRP A 132 -9.79 19.58 -3.34
C TRP A 132 -9.76 21.08 -3.03
N PRO A 133 -10.50 21.56 -2.02
CA PRO A 133 -10.38 22.95 -1.61
C PRO A 133 -8.93 23.17 -1.18
N VAL A 134 -8.20 23.99 -1.92
CA VAL A 134 -6.88 24.48 -1.50
C VAL A 134 -7.12 25.41 -0.30
N ALA A 135 -7.31 24.82 0.88
CA ALA A 135 -7.39 25.55 2.12
C ALA A 135 -6.01 26.20 2.35
N GLY A 136 -5.84 27.45 1.91
CA GLY A 136 -4.67 28.28 2.23
C GLY A 136 -3.91 28.95 1.06
N MET A 137 -4.45 29.03 -0.16
CA MET A 137 -3.88 29.92 -1.22
C MET A 137 -4.91 30.92 -1.75
N THR A 138 -5.58 31.62 -0.83
CA THR A 138 -6.14 32.97 -0.99
C THR A 138 -6.06 33.70 0.34
#